data_AF-A0AAP1F0Q3-F1
#
_entry.id   AF-A0AAP1F0Q3-F1
#
_cell.length_a   1.000
_cell.length_b   1.000
_cell.length_c   1.000
_cell.angle_alpha   90.00
_cell.angle_beta   90.00
_cell.angle_gamma   90.00
#
_symmetry.space_group_name_H-M   'P 1'
#
loop_
_entity.id
_entity.type
_entity.pdbx_description
1 polymer ?
#
loop_
_entity_poly.entity_id
_entity_poly.type
_entity_poly.pdbx_seq_one_letter_code
_entity_poly.pdbx_strand_id
1 'polypeptide(L)'
;MIEEYGRKTAERLYETFQGAPLPKEYKASLKAGSASYMRIRGDEKERKKEGAVALKHYEYLARDAKDPKVNYEHKTLYAPKDVRRSRLRELEADAEQEHGGASSSGS
;
A
#
# COMPACT_ATOMS: atom_id res chain seq x y z
N MET A 1 17.36 14.13 -8.09
CA MET A 1 17.70 13.45 -6.81
C MET A 1 16.65 13.72 -5.73
N ILE A 2 16.39 14.98 -5.34
CA ILE A 2 15.36 15.33 -4.32
C ILE A 2 13.97 14.79 -4.68
N GLU A 3 13.53 14.95 -5.93
CA GLU A 3 12.23 14.45 -6.39
C GLU A 3 12.09 12.92 -6.26
N GLU A 4 13.12 12.19 -6.66
CA GLU A 4 13.15 10.73 -6.57
C GLU A 4 13.10 10.26 -5.11
N TYR A 5 13.86 10.90 -4.22
CA TYR A 5 13.85 10.58 -2.80
C TYR A 5 12.54 10.95 -2.12
N GLY A 6 11.97 12.11 -2.45
CA GLY A 6 10.66 12.50 -1.97
C GLY A 6 9.58 11.49 -2.39
N ARG A 7 9.61 11.02 -3.65
CA ARG A 7 8.70 9.96 -4.12
C ARG A 7 8.88 8.65 -3.35
N LYS A 8 10.12 8.16 -3.18
CA LYS A 8 10.40 6.93 -2.41
C LYS A 8 9.97 7.05 -0.94
N THR A 9 10.14 8.22 -0.34
CA THR A 9 9.67 8.51 1.01
C THR A 9 8.14 8.50 1.07
N ALA A 10 7.46 9.07 0.07
CA ALA A 10 6.00 9.03 -0.04
C ALA A 10 5.44 7.61 -0.23
N GLU A 11 6.07 6.78 -1.08
CA GLU A 11 5.72 5.38 -1.29
C GLU A 11 5.77 4.60 0.02
N ARG A 12 6.84 4.74 0.80
CA ARG A 12 6.97 4.10 2.11
C ARG A 12 5.91 4.55 3.12
N LEU A 13 5.57 5.85 3.11
CA LEU A 13 4.47 6.36 3.92
C LEU A 13 3.14 5.75 3.48
N TYR A 14 2.92 5.61 2.17
CA TYR A 14 1.71 5.01 1.62
C TYR A 14 1.59 3.52 1.95
N GLU A 15 2.68 2.75 1.94
CA GLU A 15 2.68 1.37 2.43
C GLU A 15 2.21 1.26 3.89
N THR A 16 2.55 2.25 4.72
CA THR A 16 2.22 2.26 6.15
C THR A 16 0.79 2.75 6.41
N PHE A 17 0.38 3.83 5.76
CA PHE A 17 -0.86 4.55 6.06
C PHE A 17 -1.96 4.35 5.01
N GLN A 18 -1.64 3.71 3.87
CA GLN A 18 -2.59 3.32 2.80
C GLN A 18 -3.52 4.46 2.36
N GLY A 19 -3.00 5.68 2.27
CA GLY A 19 -3.77 6.86 1.86
C GLY A 19 -4.63 7.50 2.96
N ALA A 20 -4.55 7.00 4.20
CA ALA A 20 -5.13 7.66 5.36
C ALA A 20 -4.45 9.02 5.62
N PRO A 21 -5.11 9.98 6.28
CA PRO A 21 -4.45 11.22 6.67
C PRO A 21 -3.22 10.95 7.56
N LEU A 22 -2.05 11.48 7.19
CA LEU A 22 -0.84 11.33 8.01
C LEU A 22 -1.03 11.97 9.40
N PRO A 23 -0.55 11.31 10.48
CA PRO A 23 -0.53 11.90 11.82
C PRO A 23 0.21 13.24 11.85
N LYS A 24 -0.21 14.16 12.73
CA LYS A 24 0.36 15.51 12.84
C LYS A 24 1.88 15.49 13.09
N GLU A 25 2.34 14.56 13.94
CA GLU A 25 3.75 14.38 14.29
C GLU A 25 4.60 13.95 13.10
N TYR A 26 4.07 13.06 12.25
CA TYR A 26 4.73 12.64 11.02
C TYR A 26 4.83 13.80 10.03
N LYS A 27 3.75 14.56 9.83
CA LYS A 27 3.78 15.77 8.98
C LYS A 27 4.79 16.79 9.48
N ALA A 28 4.86 17.00 10.79
CA ALA A 28 5.83 17.91 11.41
C ALA A 28 7.27 17.43 11.17
N SER A 29 7.53 16.13 11.34
CA SER A 29 8.85 15.52 11.15
C SER A 29 9.33 15.60 9.70
N LEU A 30 8.43 15.40 8.73
CA LEU A 30 8.72 15.55 7.30
C LEU A 30 9.00 17.02 6.95
N LYS A 31 8.18 17.97 7.43
CA LYS A 31 8.40 19.42 7.22
C LYS A 31 9.72 19.91 7.85
N ALA A 32 10.11 19.34 8.98
CA ALA A 32 11.38 19.63 9.63
C ALA A 32 12.59 19.02 8.91
N GLY A 33 12.38 18.12 7.94
CA GLY A 33 13.47 17.41 7.28
C GLY A 33 14.22 16.48 8.26
N SER A 34 13.47 15.81 9.16
CA SER A 34 14.06 14.93 10.18
C SER A 34 14.87 13.80 9.53
N ALA A 35 16.11 13.63 9.98
CA ALA A 35 17.03 12.63 9.44
C ALA A 35 16.55 11.18 9.61
N SER A 36 15.62 10.92 10.54
CA SER A 36 15.02 9.60 10.72
C SER A 36 14.07 9.21 9.58
N TYR A 37 13.54 10.20 8.87
CA TYR A 37 12.53 10.01 7.83
C TYR A 37 13.03 10.36 6.42
N MET A 38 14.10 11.15 6.31
CA MET A 38 14.66 11.58 5.03
C MET A 38 15.78 10.66 4.55
N ARG A 39 15.89 10.53 3.23
CA ARG A 39 16.97 9.77 2.58
C ARG A 39 18.22 10.62 2.39
N ILE A 40 18.09 11.93 2.18
CA ILE A 40 19.23 12.85 2.07
C ILE A 40 19.95 12.94 3.41
N ARG A 41 21.26 12.71 3.39
CA ARG A 41 22.17 12.85 4.54
C ARG A 41 22.97 14.14 4.39
N GLY A 42 23.22 14.85 5.49
CA GLY A 42 24.06 16.05 5.51
C GLY A 42 23.28 17.37 5.52
N ASP A 43 22.66 17.77 4.41
CA ASP A 43 22.05 19.11 4.29
C ASP A 43 20.58 19.15 4.78
N GLU A 44 20.35 19.92 5.85
CA GLU A 44 19.01 20.15 6.40
C GLU A 44 18.07 20.82 5.39
N LYS A 45 18.57 21.74 4.55
CA LYS A 45 17.77 22.45 3.56
C LYS A 45 17.24 21.49 2.50
N GLU A 46 18.08 20.59 2.01
CA GLU A 46 17.67 19.55 1.07
C GLU A 46 16.75 18.53 1.71
N ARG A 47 16.97 18.14 2.97
CA ARG A 47 16.05 17.28 3.73
C ARG A 47 14.65 17.89 3.85
N LYS A 48 14.54 19.19 4.13
CA LYS A 48 13.24 19.88 4.17
C LYS A 48 12.55 19.88 2.81
N LYS A 49 13.31 20.07 1.72
CA LYS A 49 12.78 19.97 0.35
C LYS A 49 12.30 18.56 0.03
N GLU A 50 13.07 17.53 0.38
CA GLU A 50 12.65 16.13 0.23
C GLU A 50 11.35 15.87 0.99
N GLY A 51 11.25 16.32 2.24
CA GLY A 51 10.05 16.13 3.07
C GLY A 51 8.82 16.86 2.51
N ALA A 52 8.99 18.05 1.95
CA ALA A 52 7.91 18.77 1.27
C ALA A 52 7.44 18.02 0.01
N VAL A 53 8.38 17.51 -0.79
CA VAL A 53 8.07 16.69 -1.98
C VAL A 53 7.38 15.38 -1.58
N ALA A 54 7.84 14.73 -0.52
CA ALA A 54 7.23 13.50 -0.01
C ALA A 54 5.78 13.72 0.45
N LEU A 55 5.50 14.83 1.16
CA LEU A 55 4.13 15.18 1.54
C LEU A 55 3.23 15.38 0.32
N LYS A 56 3.72 16.10 -0.70
CA LYS A 56 2.97 16.34 -1.94
C LYS A 56 2.65 15.04 -2.68
N HIS A 57 3.65 14.17 -2.87
CA HIS A 57 3.42 12.87 -3.53
C HIS A 57 2.52 11.94 -2.72
N TYR A 58 2.62 11.95 -1.38
CA TYR A 58 1.71 11.18 -0.53
C TYR A 58 0.25 11.63 -0.71
N GLU A 59 0.01 12.94 -0.78
CA GLU A 59 -1.33 13.47 -1.03
C GLU A 59 -1.88 13.07 -2.40
N TYR A 60 -1.04 13.01 -3.44
CA TYR A 60 -1.44 12.49 -4.75
C TYR A 60 -1.79 11.01 -4.69
N LEU A 61 -0.92 10.17 -4.10
CA LEU A 61 -1.21 8.74 -3.92
C LEU A 61 -2.50 8.52 -3.11
N ALA A 62 -2.70 9.29 -2.04
CA ALA A 62 -3.91 9.21 -1.22
C ALA A 62 -5.17 9.69 -1.97
N ARG A 63 -5.05 10.64 -2.89
CA ARG A 63 -6.15 11.10 -3.75
C ARG A 63 -6.49 10.06 -4.79
N ASP A 64 -5.48 9.55 -5.49
CA ASP A 64 -5.64 8.59 -6.57
C ASP A 64 -6.21 7.26 -6.05
N ALA A 65 -5.82 6.84 -4.84
CA ALA A 65 -6.41 5.71 -4.14
C ALA A 65 -7.91 5.86 -3.81
N LYS A 66 -8.39 7.10 -3.71
CA LYS A 66 -9.80 7.43 -3.44
C LYS A 66 -10.58 7.68 -4.73
N ASP A 67 -9.93 7.83 -5.87
CA ASP A 67 -10.58 8.07 -7.14
C ASP A 67 -11.10 6.74 -7.72
N PRO A 68 -12.43 6.54 -7.79
CA PRO A 68 -13.02 5.31 -8.33
C PRO A 68 -12.69 5.09 -9.81
N LYS A 69 -12.27 6.12 -10.57
CA LYS A 69 -11.86 6.01 -11.97
C LYS A 69 -10.39 5.58 -12.13
N VAL A 70 -9.53 5.90 -11.17
CA VAL A 70 -8.12 5.45 -11.13
C VAL A 70 -8.01 4.07 -10.48
N ASN A 71 -9.00 3.67 -9.66
CA ASN A 71 -9.09 2.39 -8.95
C ASN A 71 -9.37 1.14 -9.82
N TYR A 72 -9.14 1.18 -11.14
CA TYR A 72 -9.31 -0.02 -11.97
C TYR A 72 -8.14 -1.01 -11.88
N GLU A 73 -6.97 -0.60 -11.37
CA GLU A 73 -5.80 -1.51 -11.29
C GLU A 73 -5.02 -1.52 -9.96
N HIS A 74 -5.39 -0.71 -8.96
CA HIS A 74 -4.83 -0.83 -7.61
C HIS A 74 -5.78 -1.57 -6.67
N LYS A 75 -6.21 -2.77 -7.06
CA LYS A 75 -6.65 -3.78 -6.08
C LYS A 75 -5.45 -4.08 -5.18
N THR A 76 -5.39 -3.45 -4.01
CA THR A 76 -4.66 -4.04 -2.88
C THR A 76 -5.43 -5.29 -2.48
N LEU A 77 -5.07 -6.39 -3.13
CA LEU A 77 -5.48 -7.76 -2.84
C LEU A 77 -4.99 -8.15 -1.44
N TYR A 78 -5.68 -7.72 -0.39
CA TYR A 78 -5.70 -8.48 0.86
C TYR A 78 -7.07 -8.34 1.50
N ALA A 79 -7.96 -9.27 1.15
CA ALA A 79 -9.15 -9.50 1.97
C ALA A 79 -8.70 -9.78 3.42
N PRO A 80 -9.48 -9.35 4.44
CA PRO A 80 -9.20 -9.66 5.83
C PRO A 80 -8.88 -11.15 6.02
N LYS A 81 -8.00 -11.49 6.98
CA LYS A 81 -7.50 -12.86 7.19
C LYS A 81 -8.64 -13.89 7.26
N ASP A 82 -9.77 -13.51 7.84
CA ASP A 82 -10.95 -14.37 8.00
C ASP A 82 -11.69 -14.60 6.68
N VAL A 83 -11.80 -13.58 5.83
CA VAL A 83 -12.38 -13.70 4.48
C VAL A 83 -11.49 -14.57 3.59
N ARG A 84 -10.17 -14.45 3.72
CA ARG A 84 -9.22 -15.34 3.02
C ARG A 84 -9.36 -16.79 3.47
N ARG A 85 -9.49 -17.04 4.78
CA ARG A 85 -9.71 -18.40 5.31
C ARG A 85 -11.03 -18.99 4.86
N SER A 86 -12.12 -18.20 4.84
CA SER A 86 -13.42 -18.66 4.33
C SER A 86 -13.32 -19.04 2.86
N ARG A 87 -12.71 -18.17 2.04
CA ARG A 87 -12.58 -18.40 0.60
C ARG A 87 -11.67 -19.59 0.29
N LEU A 88 -10.61 -19.80 1.06
CA LEU A 88 -9.74 -20.97 0.92
C LEU A 88 -10.50 -22.26 1.23
N ARG A 89 -11.30 -22.29 2.31
CA ARG A 89 -12.16 -23.44 2.64
C ARG A 89 -13.22 -23.72 1.59
N GLU A 90 -13.83 -22.68 1.02
CA GLU A 90 -14.80 -22.83 -0.08
C GLU A 90 -14.12 -23.46 -1.31
N LEU A 91 -12.93 -22.98 -1.68
CA LEU A 91 -12.18 -23.53 -2.81
C LEU A 91 -11.66 -24.96 -2.56
N GLU A 92 -11.24 -25.27 -1.33
CA GLU A 92 -10.86 -26.63 -0.93
C GLU A 92 -12.05 -27.59 -0.97
N ALA A 93 -13.23 -27.15 -0.50
CA ALA A 93 -14.46 -27.93 -0.55
C ALA A 93 -14.96 -28.15 -2.00
N ASP A 94 -14.90 -27.12 -2.85
CA ASP A 94 -15.27 -27.22 -4.26
C ASP A 94 -14.31 -28.17 -5.01
N ALA A 95 -13.00 -28.12 -4.70
CA ALA A 95 -12.00 -29.02 -5.27
C ALA A 95 -12.20 -30.47 -4.81
N GLU A 96 -12.60 -30.71 -3.56
CA GLU A 96 -13.00 -32.04 -3.07
C GLU A 96 -14.28 -32.54 -3.75
N GLN A 97 -15.20 -31.64 -4.09
CA GLN A 97 -16.44 -31.97 -4.80
C GLN A 97 -16.20 -32.31 -6.27
N GLU A 98 -15.28 -31.62 -6.96
CA GLU A 98 -14.90 -31.93 -8.34
C GLU A 98 -14.08 -33.23 -8.47
N HIS A 99 -13.26 -33.59 -7.47
CA HIS A 99 -12.50 -34.85 -7.49
C HIS A 99 -13.25 -36.07 -6.93
N GLY A 100 -14.40 -35.88 -6.27
CA GLY A 100 -15.21 -36.95 -5.67
C GLY A 100 -16.29 -37.55 -6.57
N GLY A 101 -16.46 -37.05 -7.80
CA GLY A 101 -17.66 -37.26 -8.61
C GLY A 101 -17.49 -38.02 -9.93
N ALA A 102 -16.52 -38.92 -10.09
CA ALA A 102 -16.48 -39.81 -11.27
C ALA A 102 -15.72 -41.11 -11.01
N SER A 103 -16.35 -42.06 -10.31
CA SER A 103 -16.04 -43.48 -10.44
C SER A 103 -17.21 -44.34 -9.94
N SER A 104 -18.06 -44.82 -10.87
CA SER A 104 -18.53 -46.23 -10.90
C SER A 104 -19.66 -46.47 -11.93
N SER A 105 -19.30 -47.07 -13.05
CA SER A 105 -20.06 -48.12 -13.76
C SER A 105 -19.09 -48.66 -14.83
N GLY A 106 -18.37 -49.77 -14.65
CA GLY A 106 -18.90 -51.08 -14.29
C GLY A 106 -19.40 -51.73 -15.57
N SER A 107 -18.55 -52.56 -16.20
CA SER A 107 -18.81 -53.34 -17.42
C SER A 107 -19.99 -54.30 -17.28
#